data_AF-H1VGF7-F1
#
_entry.id   AF-H1VGF7-F1
#
_cell.length_a   1.000
_cell.length_b   1.000
_cell.length_c   1.000
_cell.angle_alpha   90.00
_cell.angle_beta   90.00
_cell.angle_gamma   90.00
#
_symmetry.space_group_name_H-M   'P 1'
#
loop_
_entity.id
_entity.type
_entity.pdbx_description
1 polymer ?
#
loop_
_entity_poly.entity_id
_entity_poly.type
_entity_poly.pdbx_seq_one_letter_code
_entity_poly.pdbx_strand_id
1 'polypeptide(L)'
;MTSSAAPPADDSQRPLAESIAVATRSVHAKLNRLIIARLPLATPPHAADPSIYVSGLLHITPVYATFESLWRTIAESPQPSVTGVQRDAWLALASPEPNASSKHPAPLCERTRSILTALYLPGLMRSDRLRSDIGALTGWSPEVVEEQLKAVAEAGRLAEFTHHVKRTIEKKPHVLMAYSYILFMALFAGGRFIRAVLEKAVKHMTRWRLYRHPPPWDQWT
;
A
#
# COMPACT_ATOMS: atom_id res chain seq x y z
N MET A 1 43.12 11.66 -32.42
CA MET A 1 42.10 12.36 -31.61
C MET A 1 41.17 11.31 -31.03
N THR A 2 41.52 10.76 -29.87
CA THR A 2 40.71 9.74 -29.18
C THR A 2 39.88 10.45 -28.12
N SER A 3 38.55 10.42 -28.29
CA SER A 3 37.59 10.97 -27.34
C SER A 3 37.61 10.14 -26.07
N SER A 4 37.99 10.77 -24.95
CA SER A 4 37.98 10.15 -23.62
C SER A 4 36.54 10.09 -23.13
N ALA A 5 36.00 8.87 -23.01
CA ALA A 5 34.68 8.64 -22.44
C ALA A 5 34.71 8.98 -20.94
N ALA A 6 33.75 9.80 -20.51
CA ALA A 6 33.57 10.20 -19.12
C ALA A 6 33.34 8.97 -18.21
N PRO A 7 33.90 8.96 -16.99
CA PRO A 7 33.71 7.86 -16.06
C PRO A 7 32.23 7.73 -15.65
N PRO A 8 31.73 6.50 -15.39
CA PRO A 8 30.38 6.30 -14.91
C PRO A 8 30.21 6.97 -13.54
N ALA A 9 29.14 7.76 -13.39
CA ALA A 9 28.82 8.45 -12.15
C ALA A 9 28.77 7.48 -10.96
N ASP A 10 29.42 7.87 -9.87
CA ASP A 10 29.47 7.14 -8.60
C ASP A 10 28.04 6.91 -8.07
N ASP A 11 27.69 5.65 -7.80
CA ASP A 11 26.35 5.23 -7.32
C ASP A 11 25.97 5.91 -5.98
N SER A 12 26.93 6.52 -5.29
CA SER A 12 26.76 7.26 -4.04
C SER A 12 26.00 8.60 -4.18
N GLN A 13 25.87 9.15 -5.39
CA GLN A 13 25.22 10.45 -5.61
C GLN A 13 23.77 10.37 -6.11
N ARG A 14 23.24 9.17 -6.38
CA ARG A 14 21.88 9.01 -6.90
C ARG A 14 20.82 9.32 -5.82
N PRO A 15 19.81 10.17 -6.09
CA PRO A 15 18.70 10.39 -5.18
C PRO A 15 17.98 9.09 -4.80
N LEU A 16 17.57 8.95 -3.53
CA LEU A 16 16.96 7.71 -3.01
C LEU A 16 15.78 7.22 -3.85
N ALA A 17 14.90 8.12 -4.28
CA ALA A 17 13.75 7.78 -5.12
C ALA A 17 14.16 7.14 -6.45
N GLU A 18 15.22 7.67 -7.08
CA GLU A 18 15.76 7.12 -8.32
C GLU A 18 16.44 5.76 -8.06
N SER A 19 17.17 5.63 -6.96
CA SER A 19 17.78 4.35 -6.55
C SER A 19 16.73 3.25 -6.34
N ILE A 20 15.60 3.57 -5.69
CA ILE A 20 14.48 2.62 -5.54
C ILE A 20 13.88 2.27 -6.90
N ALA A 21 13.66 3.26 -7.77
CA ALA A 21 13.09 3.03 -9.10
C ALA A 21 13.98 2.16 -9.99
N VAL A 22 15.30 2.39 -9.96
CA VAL A 22 16.28 1.58 -10.69
C VAL A 22 16.31 0.16 -10.14
N ALA A 23 16.42 0.00 -8.82
CA ALA A 23 16.49 -1.31 -8.17
C ALA A 23 15.24 -2.18 -8.38
N THR A 24 14.08 -1.56 -8.59
CA THR A 24 12.79 -2.27 -8.75
C THR A 24 12.33 -2.40 -10.20
N ARG A 25 13.03 -1.79 -11.16
CA ARG A 25 12.60 -1.66 -12.56
C ARG A 25 12.23 -3.00 -13.22
N SER A 26 13.08 -4.01 -13.09
CA SER A 26 12.88 -5.31 -13.75
C SER A 26 11.65 -6.06 -13.22
N VAL A 27 11.50 -6.10 -11.89
CA VAL A 27 10.35 -6.73 -11.21
C VAL A 27 9.07 -5.94 -11.52
N HIS A 28 9.13 -4.60 -11.47
CA HIS A 28 7.99 -3.75 -11.82
C HIS A 28 7.55 -3.96 -13.27
N ALA A 29 8.48 -4.01 -14.24
CA ALA A 29 8.14 -4.24 -15.64
C ALA A 29 7.44 -5.59 -15.85
N LYS A 30 7.92 -6.65 -15.19
CA LYS A 30 7.29 -7.98 -15.24
C LYS A 30 5.88 -7.94 -14.63
N LEU A 31 5.72 -7.33 -13.46
CA LEU A 31 4.42 -7.20 -12.80
C LEU A 31 3.44 -6.38 -13.62
N ASN A 32 3.87 -5.22 -14.13
CA ASN A 32 3.05 -4.32 -14.94
C ASN A 32 2.56 -5.01 -16.22
N ARG A 33 3.41 -5.79 -16.89
CA ARG A 33 3.01 -6.59 -18.06
C ARG A 33 1.88 -7.56 -17.71
N LEU A 34 1.96 -8.23 -16.56
CA LEU A 34 0.93 -9.16 -16.10
C LEU A 34 -0.37 -8.43 -15.73
N ILE A 35 -0.29 -7.27 -15.07
CA ILE A 35 -1.46 -6.46 -14.72
C ILE A 35 -2.18 -5.98 -15.98
N ILE A 36 -1.45 -5.41 -16.94
CA ILE A 36 -2.01 -4.91 -18.20
C ILE A 36 -2.72 -6.03 -18.98
N ALA A 37 -2.13 -7.24 -18.99
CA ALA A 37 -2.72 -8.37 -19.70
C ALA A 37 -3.98 -8.94 -18.99
N ARG A 38 -4.02 -8.92 -17.66
CA ARG A 38 -5.10 -9.56 -16.88
C ARG A 38 -6.25 -8.64 -16.51
N LEU A 39 -6.00 -7.35 -16.32
CA LEU A 39 -7.04 -6.41 -15.90
C LEU A 39 -8.26 -6.39 -16.85
N PRO A 40 -8.09 -6.38 -18.19
CA PRO A 40 -9.25 -6.40 -19.10
C PRO A 40 -10.12 -7.66 -18.96
N LEU A 41 -9.54 -8.78 -18.49
CA LEU A 41 -10.26 -10.05 -18.28
C LEU A 41 -11.17 -10.00 -17.05
N ALA A 42 -10.89 -9.11 -16.10
CA ALA A 42 -11.70 -8.88 -14.91
C ALA A 42 -12.83 -7.86 -15.14
N THR A 43 -13.02 -7.41 -16.39
CA THR A 43 -13.97 -6.36 -16.74
C THR A 43 -14.79 -6.74 -17.98
N PRO A 44 -15.99 -6.18 -18.17
CA PRO A 44 -16.75 -6.30 -19.43
C PRO A 44 -15.89 -5.95 -20.66
N PRO A 45 -16.03 -6.69 -21.79
CA PRO A 45 -16.96 -7.80 -22.04
C PRO A 45 -16.58 -9.16 -21.43
N HIS A 46 -15.37 -9.33 -20.90
CA HIS A 46 -14.85 -10.65 -20.54
C HIS A 46 -15.39 -11.19 -19.22
N ALA A 47 -15.73 -10.29 -18.28
CA ALA A 47 -16.41 -10.62 -17.04
C ALA A 47 -17.85 -10.09 -17.06
N ALA A 48 -18.80 -10.92 -16.63
CA ALA A 48 -20.22 -10.57 -16.57
C ALA A 48 -20.58 -9.70 -15.36
N ASP A 49 -19.79 -9.78 -14.29
CA ASP A 49 -19.98 -9.10 -13.02
C ASP A 49 -18.61 -8.68 -12.43
N PRO A 50 -18.57 -7.81 -11.41
CA PRO A 50 -17.31 -7.28 -10.89
C PRO A 50 -16.56 -8.26 -9.96
N SER A 51 -17.02 -9.50 -9.75
CA SER A 51 -16.47 -10.41 -8.74
C SER A 51 -14.96 -10.66 -8.89
N ILE A 52 -14.47 -10.85 -10.11
CA ILE A 52 -13.03 -11.07 -10.38
C ILE A 52 -12.22 -9.82 -10.03
N TYR A 53 -12.74 -8.64 -10.38
CA TYR A 53 -12.09 -7.37 -10.06
C TYR A 53 -12.09 -7.12 -8.54
N VAL A 54 -13.22 -7.37 -7.88
CA VAL A 54 -13.36 -7.29 -6.42
C VAL A 54 -12.42 -8.25 -5.71
N SER A 55 -12.24 -9.47 -6.22
CA SER A 55 -11.26 -10.43 -5.67
C SER A 55 -9.85 -9.84 -5.67
N GLY A 56 -9.47 -9.12 -6.73
CA GLY A 56 -8.21 -8.36 -6.76
C GLY A 56 -8.14 -7.27 -5.68
N LEU A 57 -9.23 -6.53 -5.47
CA LEU A 57 -9.31 -5.51 -4.41
C LEU A 57 -9.22 -6.11 -3.00
N LEU A 58 -9.85 -7.26 -2.75
CA LEU A 58 -9.77 -7.98 -1.48
C LEU A 58 -8.34 -8.39 -1.13
N HIS A 59 -7.49 -8.64 -2.13
CA HIS A 59 -6.09 -9.00 -1.89
C HIS A 59 -5.16 -7.79 -1.73
N ILE A 60 -5.42 -6.69 -2.45
CA ILE A 60 -4.57 -5.50 -2.36
C ILE A 60 -4.89 -4.64 -1.12
N THR A 61 -6.14 -4.66 -0.65
CA THR A 61 -6.58 -3.84 0.49
C THR A 61 -5.82 -4.17 1.78
N PRO A 62 -5.61 -5.45 2.17
CA PRO A 62 -4.82 -5.79 3.35
C PRO A 62 -3.35 -5.38 3.23
N VAL A 63 -2.80 -5.32 2.02
CA VAL A 63 -1.44 -4.80 1.79
C VAL A 63 -1.37 -3.33 2.18
N TYR A 64 -2.29 -2.52 1.67
CA TYR A 64 -2.37 -1.09 2.04
C TYR A 64 -2.64 -0.93 3.54
N ALA A 65 -3.63 -1.65 4.07
CA ALA A 65 -4.01 -1.53 5.49
C ALA A 65 -2.86 -1.86 6.43
N THR A 66 -2.04 -2.85 6.06
CA THR A 66 -0.90 -3.27 6.88
C THR A 66 0.16 -2.18 6.96
N PHE A 67 0.64 -1.63 5.83
CA PHE A 67 1.71 -0.63 5.92
C PHE A 67 1.19 0.73 6.40
N GLU A 68 -0.05 1.11 6.04
CA GLU A 68 -0.65 2.39 6.46
C GLU A 68 -0.88 2.43 7.97
N SER A 69 -1.34 1.32 8.58
CA SER A 69 -1.48 1.23 10.04
C SER A 69 -0.14 1.30 10.76
N LEU A 70 0.89 0.62 10.24
CA LEU A 70 2.25 0.70 10.80
C LEU A 70 2.82 2.12 10.72
N TRP A 71 2.59 2.83 9.62
CA TRP A 71 3.02 4.22 9.49
C TRP A 71 2.29 5.12 10.46
N ARG A 72 0.97 4.99 10.54
CA ARG A 72 0.14 5.75 11.49
C ARG A 72 0.64 5.58 12.92
N THR A 73 0.89 4.35 13.36
CA THR A 73 1.45 4.06 14.69
C THR A 73 2.77 4.78 14.95
N ILE A 74 3.66 4.87 13.95
CA ILE A 74 4.94 5.58 14.10
C ILE A 74 4.73 7.09 14.17
N ALA A 75 3.84 7.64 13.34
CA ALA A 75 3.57 9.08 13.24
C ALA A 75 2.80 9.63 14.45
N GLU A 76 1.90 8.83 15.03
CA GLU A 76 1.06 9.21 16.18
C GLU A 76 1.71 8.84 17.52
N SER A 77 2.81 8.09 17.53
CA SER A 77 3.52 7.72 18.76
C SER A 77 4.04 8.97 19.47
N PRO A 78 3.71 9.16 20.77
CA PRO A 78 4.24 10.27 21.55
C PRO A 78 5.76 10.26 21.54
N GLN A 79 6.37 11.39 21.16
CA GLN A 79 7.81 11.57 21.37
C GLN A 79 8.07 11.55 22.87
N PRO A 80 9.10 10.82 23.36
CA PRO A 80 9.57 11.05 24.72
C PRO A 80 10.06 12.50 24.79
N SER A 81 9.26 13.37 25.40
CA SER A 81 9.60 14.77 25.59
C SER A 81 10.89 14.84 26.41
N VAL A 82 11.96 15.33 25.79
CA VAL A 82 13.19 15.72 26.50
C VAL A 82 12.92 17.05 27.21
N THR A 83 12.04 17.05 28.21
CA THR A 83 11.78 18.20 29.07
C THR A 83 11.70 17.71 30.52
N GLY A 84 12.85 17.71 31.20
CA GLY A 84 13.03 17.50 32.65
C GLY A 84 12.59 16.11 33.12
N VAL A 85 13.45 15.18 33.53
CA VAL A 85 14.33 15.27 34.70
C VAL A 85 15.53 14.34 34.44
N GLN A 86 16.62 14.91 33.91
CA GLN A 86 17.97 14.39 34.14
C GLN A 86 18.35 14.83 35.56
N ARG A 87 17.90 14.11 36.60
CA ARG A 87 18.43 14.31 37.97
C ARG A 87 18.28 13.12 38.92
N ASP A 88 17.35 12.19 38.69
CA ASP A 88 17.12 11.12 39.69
C ASP A 88 17.69 9.74 39.31
N ALA A 89 18.26 9.57 38.11
CA ALA A 89 18.76 8.27 37.66
C ALA A 89 20.16 7.88 38.18
N TRP A 90 20.85 8.76 38.94
CA TRP A 90 22.17 8.46 39.52
C TRP A 90 22.10 7.81 40.92
N LEU A 91 20.92 7.67 41.51
CA LEU A 91 20.73 7.06 42.84
C LEU A 91 20.26 5.59 42.81
N ALA A 92 20.03 5.00 41.64
CA ALA A 92 19.56 3.61 41.50
C ALA A 92 20.67 2.58 41.20
N LEU A 93 21.92 2.87 41.57
CA LEU A 93 23.09 2.01 41.34
C LEU A 93 23.28 0.90 42.41
N ALA A 94 22.20 0.41 43.02
CA ALA A 94 22.30 -0.66 44.01
C ALA A 94 21.07 -1.60 43.99
N SER A 95 21.02 -2.51 43.02
CA SER A 95 20.42 -3.85 43.17
C SER A 95 20.74 -4.71 41.93
N PRO A 96 21.47 -5.82 42.07
CA PRO A 96 21.69 -6.77 40.99
C PRO A 96 20.61 -7.85 41.02
N GLU A 97 19.54 -7.67 40.25
CA GLU A 97 18.58 -8.76 39.97
C GLU A 97 18.70 -9.15 38.49
N PRO A 98 19.27 -10.34 38.17
CA PRO A 98 19.40 -10.80 36.81
C PRO A 98 18.22 -11.72 36.50
N ASN A 99 17.09 -11.19 36.04
CA ASN A 99 16.13 -11.91 35.18
C ASN A 99 14.88 -11.08 34.88
N ALA A 100 14.97 -10.26 33.82
CA ALA A 100 13.81 -9.97 32.98
C ALA A 100 14.34 -9.65 31.59
N SER A 101 14.25 -10.63 30.68
CA SER A 101 14.44 -10.41 29.25
C SER A 101 13.28 -9.54 28.76
N SER A 102 13.38 -8.24 29.01
CA SER A 102 12.44 -7.27 28.48
C SER A 102 12.65 -7.22 26.97
N LYS A 103 11.78 -7.90 26.22
CA LYS A 103 11.69 -7.85 24.76
C LYS A 103 11.21 -6.47 24.29
N HIS A 104 11.76 -5.39 24.82
CA HIS A 104 11.48 -4.07 24.29
C HIS A 104 12.23 -3.95 22.97
N PRO A 105 11.52 -3.74 21.84
CA PRO A 105 12.16 -3.40 20.59
C PRO A 105 13.10 -2.21 20.83
N ALA A 106 14.30 -2.25 20.27
CA ALA A 106 15.22 -1.14 20.37
C ALA A 106 14.50 0.17 20.00
N PRO A 107 14.64 1.25 20.78
CA PRO A 107 13.91 2.48 20.54
C PRO A 107 14.21 2.99 19.12
N LEU A 108 13.14 3.27 18.36
CA LEU A 108 13.29 3.77 16.98
C LEU A 108 14.17 5.03 17.02
N CYS A 109 15.20 5.07 16.17
CA CYS A 109 16.08 6.23 16.04
C CYS A 109 15.26 7.49 15.76
N GLU A 110 15.52 8.56 16.51
CA GLU A 110 14.80 9.83 16.44
C GLU A 110 14.78 10.43 15.04
N ARG A 111 15.92 10.40 14.34
CA ARG A 111 16.03 10.84 12.94
C ARG A 111 15.05 10.09 12.03
N THR A 112 15.01 8.76 12.13
CA THR A 112 14.11 7.93 11.31
C THR A 112 12.65 8.26 11.61
N ARG A 113 12.30 8.41 12.89
CA ARG A 113 10.94 8.78 13.31
C ARG A 113 10.55 10.15 12.77
N SER A 114 11.42 11.14 12.90
CA SER A 114 11.20 12.50 12.39
C SER A 114 10.95 12.51 10.88
N ILE A 115 11.78 11.81 10.10
CA ILE A 115 11.62 11.69 8.64
C ILE A 115 10.29 11.01 8.30
N LEU A 116 9.98 9.87 8.92
CA LEU A 116 8.73 9.14 8.65
C LEU A 116 7.50 9.96 9.03
N THR A 117 7.55 10.71 10.12
CA THR A 117 6.44 11.58 10.56
C THR A 117 6.26 12.74 9.57
N ALA A 118 7.34 13.39 9.15
CA ALA A 118 7.30 14.49 8.18
C ALA A 118 6.77 14.05 6.80
N LEU A 119 7.00 12.80 6.41
CA LEU A 119 6.51 12.23 5.15
C LEU A 119 5.10 11.62 5.27
N TYR A 120 4.52 11.56 6.47
CA TYR A 120 3.19 11.01 6.67
C TYR A 120 2.12 11.99 6.16
N LEU A 121 1.42 11.60 5.11
CA LEU A 121 0.36 12.41 4.48
C LEU A 121 -0.98 11.66 4.59
N PRO A 122 -1.86 12.00 5.54
CA PRO A 122 -3.13 11.29 5.74
C PRO A 122 -4.00 11.21 4.48
N GLY A 123 -4.01 12.27 3.66
CA GLY A 123 -4.77 12.30 2.40
C GLY A 123 -4.26 11.35 1.31
N LEU A 124 -3.08 10.76 1.50
CA LEU A 124 -2.51 9.79 0.57
C LEU A 124 -2.98 8.36 0.86
N MET A 125 -3.44 8.10 2.09
CA MET A 125 -3.89 6.79 2.55
C MET A 125 -5.08 6.28 1.71
N ARG A 126 -5.11 4.99 1.44
CA ARG A 126 -6.03 4.36 0.49
C ARG A 126 -6.87 3.25 1.07
N SER A 127 -6.50 2.69 2.22
CA SER A 127 -7.22 1.54 2.77
C SER A 127 -8.72 1.80 2.96
N ASP A 128 -9.11 2.98 3.44
CA ASP A 128 -10.52 3.31 3.66
C ASP A 128 -11.28 3.50 2.34
N ARG A 129 -10.62 4.09 1.35
CA ARG A 129 -11.19 4.21 -0.01
C ARG A 129 -11.37 2.85 -0.66
N LEU A 130 -10.39 1.94 -0.52
CA LEU A 130 -10.48 0.59 -1.06
C LEU A 130 -11.60 -0.22 -0.39
N ARG A 131 -11.79 -0.09 0.93
CA ARG A 131 -12.94 -0.69 1.63
C ARG A 131 -14.27 -0.18 1.08
N SER A 132 -14.37 1.14 0.90
CA SER A 132 -15.57 1.77 0.32
C SER A 132 -15.83 1.30 -1.11
N ASP A 133 -14.78 1.22 -1.95
CA ASP A 133 -14.88 0.73 -3.33
C ASP A 133 -15.36 -0.74 -3.37
N ILE A 134 -14.86 -1.60 -2.47
CA ILE A 134 -15.34 -2.99 -2.34
C ILE A 134 -16.83 -3.00 -2.01
N GLY A 135 -17.26 -2.26 -0.97
CA GLY A 135 -18.66 -2.18 -0.56
C GLY A 135 -19.57 -1.67 -1.68
N ALA A 136 -19.13 -0.66 -2.44
CA ALA A 136 -19.87 -0.12 -3.57
C ALA A 136 -20.01 -1.12 -4.73
N LEU A 137 -19.00 -1.97 -4.97
CA LEU A 137 -19.02 -2.96 -6.06
C LEU A 137 -19.79 -4.23 -5.70
N THR A 138 -19.85 -4.61 -4.43
CA THR A 138 -20.50 -5.85 -3.97
C THR A 138 -21.88 -5.63 -3.38
N GLY A 139 -22.19 -4.42 -2.91
CA GLY A 139 -23.35 -4.13 -2.08
C GLY A 139 -23.24 -4.65 -0.64
N TRP A 140 -22.04 -5.07 -0.22
CA TRP A 140 -21.80 -5.56 1.14
C TRP A 140 -21.80 -4.42 2.17
N SER A 141 -22.27 -4.73 3.38
CA SER A 141 -22.14 -3.80 4.51
C SER A 141 -20.67 -3.66 4.93
N PRO A 142 -20.29 -2.59 5.65
CA PRO A 142 -18.93 -2.39 6.15
C PRO A 142 -18.41 -3.55 7.02
N GLU A 143 -19.30 -4.26 7.70
CA GLU A 143 -18.96 -5.40 8.54
C GLU A 143 -18.59 -6.62 7.67
N VAL A 144 -19.36 -6.89 6.61
CA VAL A 144 -19.11 -7.98 5.67
C VAL A 144 -17.83 -7.71 4.86
N VAL A 145 -17.71 -6.50 4.29
CA VAL A 145 -16.49 -5.69 4.37
C VAL A 145 -15.24 -6.32 5.00
N GLU A 146 -15.12 -6.02 6.28
CA GLU A 146 -13.99 -6.35 7.12
C GLU A 146 -13.87 -7.85 7.37
N GLU A 147 -14.98 -8.58 7.46
CA GLU A 147 -14.97 -10.05 7.59
C GLU A 147 -14.28 -10.72 6.40
N GLN A 148 -14.64 -10.32 5.18
CA GLN A 148 -14.05 -10.86 3.96
C GLN A 148 -12.57 -10.48 3.82
N LEU A 149 -12.21 -9.24 4.18
CA LEU A 149 -10.82 -8.80 4.21
C LEU A 149 -9.98 -9.61 5.21
N LYS A 150 -10.53 -9.87 6.40
CA LYS A 150 -9.87 -10.69 7.42
C LYS A 150 -9.67 -12.12 6.95
N ALA A 151 -10.73 -12.74 6.41
CA ALA A 151 -10.68 -14.10 5.89
C ALA A 151 -9.60 -14.28 4.80
N VAL A 152 -9.51 -13.33 3.86
CA VAL A 152 -8.49 -13.38 2.78
C VAL A 152 -7.08 -13.07 3.31
N ALA A 153 -6.95 -12.20 4.32
CA ALA A 153 -5.66 -11.82 4.89
C ALA A 153 -5.02 -12.92 5.76
N GLU A 154 -5.81 -13.87 6.29
CA GLU A 154 -5.33 -14.92 7.20
C GLU A 154 -4.69 -16.12 6.49
N ALA A 155 -4.84 -16.25 5.16
CA ALA A 155 -4.37 -17.44 4.43
C ALA A 155 -3.41 -17.15 3.27
N GLY A 156 -2.53 -18.12 3.01
CA GLY A 156 -1.68 -18.18 1.82
C GLY A 156 -0.64 -17.07 1.71
N ARG A 157 -0.26 -16.74 0.45
CA ARG A 157 0.82 -15.78 0.15
C ARG A 157 0.53 -14.36 0.65
N LEU A 158 -0.73 -13.98 0.81
CA LEU A 158 -1.08 -12.65 1.33
C LEU A 158 -0.76 -12.55 2.82
N ALA A 159 -1.07 -13.58 3.61
CA ALA A 159 -0.70 -13.65 5.02
C ALA A 159 0.82 -13.61 5.20
N GLU A 160 1.56 -14.40 4.41
CA GLU A 160 3.03 -14.40 4.40
C GLU A 160 3.59 -13.01 4.09
N PHE A 161 3.03 -12.35 3.07
CA PHE A 161 3.48 -11.03 2.66
C PHE A 161 3.18 -9.95 3.72
N THR A 162 1.95 -9.89 4.24
CA THR A 162 1.59 -8.89 5.28
C THR A 162 2.38 -9.09 6.57
N HIS A 163 2.62 -10.34 6.98
CA HIS A 163 3.48 -10.65 8.12
C HIS A 163 4.95 -10.27 7.86
N HIS A 164 5.45 -10.50 6.64
CA HIS A 164 6.78 -10.05 6.24
C HIS A 164 6.91 -8.52 6.32
N VAL A 165 5.90 -7.76 5.83
CA VAL A 165 5.86 -6.30 5.92
C VAL A 165 5.93 -5.83 7.38
N LYS A 166 5.07 -6.38 8.25
CA LYS A 166 5.05 -6.06 9.69
C LYS A 166 6.42 -6.28 10.32
N ARG A 167 6.95 -7.50 10.22
CA ARG A 167 8.25 -7.88 10.78
C ARG A 167 9.40 -7.04 10.24
N THR A 168 9.36 -6.68 8.95
CA THR A 168 10.43 -5.91 8.32
C THR A 168 10.42 -4.46 8.80
N ILE A 169 9.25 -3.84 8.88
CA ILE A 169 9.11 -2.46 9.36
C ILE A 169 9.42 -2.37 10.87
N GLU A 170 8.98 -3.33 11.68
CA GLU A 170 9.34 -3.41 13.10
C GLU A 170 10.86 -3.44 13.32
N LYS A 171 11.57 -4.25 12.51
CA LYS A 171 13.05 -4.38 12.62
C LYS A 171 13.81 -3.25 11.93
N LYS A 172 13.26 -2.71 10.84
CA LYS A 172 13.89 -1.72 9.97
C LYS A 172 12.86 -0.66 9.56
N PRO A 173 12.51 0.28 10.46
CA PRO A 173 11.43 1.24 10.25
C PRO A 173 11.62 2.11 9.01
N HIS A 174 12.86 2.46 8.68
CA HIS A 174 13.21 3.26 7.50
C HIS A 174 12.79 2.60 6.17
N VAL A 175 12.64 1.27 6.12
CA VAL A 175 12.18 0.55 4.90
C VAL A 175 10.73 0.89 4.56
N LEU A 176 9.96 1.43 5.51
CA LEU A 176 8.63 1.95 5.25
C LEU A 176 8.63 2.98 4.11
N MET A 177 9.68 3.80 3.99
CA MET A 177 9.82 4.75 2.88
C MET A 177 9.83 4.03 1.52
N ALA A 178 10.52 2.89 1.41
CA ALA A 178 10.55 2.12 0.18
C ALA A 178 9.18 1.52 -0.16
N TYR A 179 8.47 0.96 0.83
CA TYR A 179 7.09 0.49 0.65
C TYR A 179 6.16 1.62 0.19
N SER A 180 6.23 2.78 0.85
CA SER A 180 5.41 3.94 0.51
C SER A 180 5.65 4.42 -0.91
N TYR A 181 6.92 4.53 -1.31
CA TYR A 181 7.30 4.95 -2.65
C TYR A 181 6.74 3.98 -3.68
N ILE A 182 6.96 2.68 -3.52
CA ILE A 182 6.52 1.68 -4.48
C ILE A 182 4.98 1.64 -4.58
N LEU A 183 4.28 1.60 -3.46
CA LEU A 183 2.82 1.45 -3.43
C LEU A 183 2.12 2.72 -3.95
N PHE A 184 2.51 3.90 -3.49
CA PHE A 184 1.87 5.13 -3.94
C PHE A 184 2.26 5.52 -5.38
N MET A 185 3.51 5.29 -5.80
CA MET A 185 3.89 5.54 -7.19
C MET A 185 3.18 4.59 -8.16
N ALA A 186 2.88 3.35 -7.75
CA ALA A 186 2.06 2.45 -8.57
C ALA A 186 0.65 3.03 -8.83
N LEU A 187 0.06 3.73 -7.86
CA LEU A 187 -1.23 4.40 -8.04
C LEU A 187 -1.12 5.63 -8.94
N PHE A 188 -0.11 6.46 -8.76
CA PHE A 188 0.02 7.69 -9.54
C PHE A 188 0.44 7.44 -10.99
N ALA A 189 1.33 6.48 -11.22
CA ALA A 189 1.79 6.13 -12.56
C ALA A 189 0.84 5.15 -13.27
N GLY A 190 0.43 4.08 -12.58
CA GLY A 190 -0.38 2.99 -13.15
C GLY A 190 -1.88 3.16 -12.96
N GLY A 191 -2.34 3.90 -11.95
CA GLY A 191 -3.76 4.03 -11.64
C GLY A 191 -4.58 4.71 -12.75
N ARG A 192 -3.96 5.60 -13.55
CA ARG A 192 -4.60 6.20 -14.73
C ARG A 192 -5.01 5.15 -15.77
N PHE A 193 -4.16 4.15 -15.99
CA PHE A 193 -4.47 3.05 -16.90
C PHE A 193 -5.63 2.21 -16.36
N ILE A 194 -5.58 1.82 -15.07
CA ILE A 194 -6.64 1.05 -14.43
C ILE A 194 -7.97 1.79 -14.54
N ARG A 195 -7.98 3.09 -14.22
CA ARG A 195 -9.16 3.94 -14.33
C ARG A 195 -9.72 3.98 -15.75
N ALA A 196 -8.88 4.16 -16.76
CA ALA A 196 -9.32 4.19 -18.15
C ALA A 196 -9.94 2.86 -18.60
N VAL A 197 -9.42 1.72 -18.12
CA VAL A 197 -10.02 0.40 -18.38
C VAL A 197 -11.39 0.28 -17.73
N LEU A 198 -11.54 0.70 -16.46
CA LEU A 198 -12.82 0.67 -15.75
C LEU A 198 -13.85 1.61 -16.38
N GLU A 199 -13.46 2.82 -16.79
CA GLU A 199 -14.36 3.76 -17.47
C GLU A 199 -14.89 3.20 -18.79
N LYS A 200 -14.06 2.49 -19.55
CA LYS A 200 -14.48 1.78 -20.76
C LYS A 200 -15.44 0.63 -20.44
N ALA A 201 -15.15 -0.13 -19.40
CA ALA A 201 -15.98 -1.24 -18.95
C ALA A 201 -17.38 -0.79 -18.51
N VAL A 202 -17.48 0.33 -17.77
CA VAL A 202 -18.76 0.93 -17.37
C VAL A 202 -19.57 1.34 -18.60
N LYS A 203 -18.96 2.06 -19.56
CA LYS A 203 -19.64 2.44 -20.81
C LYS A 203 -20.16 1.23 -21.58
N HIS A 204 -19.38 0.16 -21.62
CA HIS A 204 -19.78 -1.09 -22.24
C HIS A 204 -20.98 -1.71 -21.50
N MET A 205 -20.97 -1.76 -20.17
CA MET A 205 -22.08 -2.28 -19.38
C MET A 205 -23.37 -1.45 -19.54
N THR A 206 -23.29 -0.13 -19.54
CA THR A 206 -24.45 0.75 -19.79
C THR A 206 -25.02 0.49 -21.19
N ARG A 207 -24.16 0.38 -22.21
CA ARG A 207 -24.57 0.06 -23.58
C ARG A 207 -25.28 -1.31 -23.64
N TRP A 208 -24.75 -2.33 -22.96
CA TRP A 208 -25.40 -3.65 -22.90
C TRP A 208 -26.76 -3.64 -22.19
N ARG A 209 -26.92 -2.84 -21.12
CA ARG A 209 -28.22 -2.69 -20.46
C ARG A 209 -29.25 -2.02 -21.38
N LEU A 210 -28.85 -1.02 -22.17
CA LEU A 210 -29.72 -0.34 -23.14
C LEU A 210 -30.17 -1.28 -24.28
N TYR A 211 -29.32 -2.21 -24.73
CA TYR A 211 -29.72 -3.20 -25.74
C TYR A 211 -30.57 -4.34 -25.20
N ARG A 212 -30.43 -4.69 -23.91
CA ARG A 212 -31.23 -5.76 -23.27
C ARG A 212 -32.63 -5.28 -22.86
N HIS A 213 -32.79 -4.00 -22.58
CA HIS A 213 -34.07 -3.34 -22.32
C HIS A 213 -34.19 -2.07 -23.18
N PRO A 214 -34.53 -2.19 -24.47
CA PRO A 214 -34.85 -1.02 -25.27
C PRO A 214 -36.03 -0.27 -24.61
N PRO A 215 -36.04 1.07 -24.59
CA PRO A 215 -37.22 1.81 -24.15
C PRO A 215 -38.43 1.33 -24.98
N PRO A 216 -39.60 1.13 -24.36
CA PRO A 216 -40.77 0.70 -25.10
C PRO A 216 -41.06 1.76 -26.16
N TRP A 217 -41.02 1.36 -27.42
CA TRP A 217 -41.26 2.22 -28.58
C TRP A 217 -42.74 2.70 -28.65
N ASP A 218 -43.57 2.30 -27.69
CA ASP A 218 -45.02 2.55 -27.65
C ASP A 218 -45.43 3.76 -26.78
N GLN A 219 -44.50 4.65 -26.40
CA GLN A 219 -44.82 5.85 -25.60
C GLN A 219 -44.58 7.18 -26.35
N TRP A 220 -44.39 7.13 -27.67
CA TRP A 220 -44.31 8.31 -28.53
C TRP A 220 -45.20 8.13 -29.77
N THR A 221 -46.51 7.99 -29.56
CA THR A 221 -47.55 8.25 -30.57
C THR A 221 -48.74 8.91 -29.91
#